data_AF-A0A1N6CMK2-F1
#
_entry.id   AF-A0A1N6CMK2-F1
#
_cell.length_a   1.000
_cell.length_b   1.000
_cell.length_c   1.000
_cell.angle_alpha   90.00
_cell.angle_beta   90.00
_cell.angle_gamma   90.00
#
_symmetry.space_group_name_H-M   'P 1'
#
loop_
_entity.id
_entity.type
_entity.pdbx_description
1 polymer ?
#
loop_
_entity_poly.entity_id
_entity_poly.type
_entity_poly.pdbx_seq_one_letter_code
_entity_poly.pdbx_strand_id
1 'polypeptide(L)'
;MTRLLEEINTQIVPPELMADVMQSHAKLHSAARADITEQLLCIIKETRSVETAEDLGRLGISIDFRIRALSKFILDAKNLGLSIDLEDGSSMIKWELVQCAAQEPMLEGNDGYPEFDAQRLLGRYLKLVPVEGRA
;
A
#
# COMPACT_ATOMS: atom_id res chain seq x y z
N MET A 1 -8.78 17.94 0.05
CA MET A 1 -7.93 16.74 0.10
C MET A 1 -6.69 16.96 0.96
N THR A 2 -6.02 18.11 0.83
CA THR A 2 -4.77 18.48 1.54
C THR A 2 -4.74 18.16 3.04
N ARG A 3 -5.74 18.59 3.83
CA ARG A 3 -5.80 18.31 5.29
C ARG A 3 -5.90 16.83 5.63
N LEU A 4 -6.65 16.05 4.83
CA LEU A 4 -6.78 14.61 5.01
C LEU A 4 -5.44 13.90 4.70
N LEU A 5 -4.72 14.35 3.68
CA LEU A 5 -3.40 13.81 3.35
C LEU A 5 -2.36 14.15 4.43
N GLU A 6 -2.40 15.35 5.00
CA GLU A 6 -1.56 15.72 6.14
C GLU A 6 -1.78 14.76 7.32
N GLU A 7 -3.04 14.53 7.68
CA GLU A 7 -3.42 13.59 8.75
C GLU A 7 -2.93 12.17 8.42
N ILE A 8 -3.15 11.68 7.20
CA ILE A 8 -2.71 10.34 6.78
C ILE A 8 -1.19 10.19 6.74
N ASN A 9 -0.46 11.24 6.37
CA ASN A 9 1.00 11.23 6.32
C ASN A 9 1.63 11.25 7.73
N THR A 10 0.92 11.75 8.75
CA THR A 10 1.36 11.63 10.14
C THR A 10 1.11 10.24 10.75
N GLN A 11 0.21 9.46 10.16
CA GLN A 11 -0.15 8.13 10.64
C GLN A 11 0.93 7.10 10.27
N ILE A 12 1.52 6.46 11.28
CA ILE A 12 2.46 5.35 11.07
C ILE A 12 1.66 4.09 10.70
N VAL A 13 1.91 3.57 9.51
CA VAL A 13 1.38 2.30 9.01
C VAL A 13 2.48 1.24 9.10
N PRO A 14 2.34 0.21 9.94
CA PRO A 14 3.25 -0.94 9.92
C PRO A 14 3.17 -1.66 8.57
N PRO A 15 4.31 -1.97 7.92
CA PRO A 15 4.34 -2.76 6.69
C PRO A 15 3.64 -4.12 6.80
N GLU A 16 3.76 -4.77 7.96
CA GLU A 16 3.16 -6.07 8.26
C GLU A 16 1.65 -5.98 8.22
N LEU A 17 1.08 -4.94 8.83
CA LEU A 17 -0.36 -4.68 8.82
C LEU A 17 -0.87 -4.41 7.40
N MET A 18 -0.11 -3.65 6.60
CA MET A 18 -0.44 -3.40 5.20
C MET A 18 -0.43 -4.72 4.40
N ALA A 19 0.55 -5.59 4.63
CA ALA A 19 0.61 -6.91 3.98
C ALA A 19 -0.52 -7.85 4.41
N ASP A 20 -0.87 -7.88 5.70
CA ASP A 20 -1.97 -8.69 6.22
C ASP A 20 -3.31 -8.28 5.58
N VAL A 21 -3.55 -6.97 5.45
CA VAL A 21 -4.73 -6.43 4.76
C VAL A 21 -4.73 -6.82 3.28
N MET A 22 -3.59 -6.66 2.59
CA MET A 22 -3.47 -7.02 1.17
C MET A 22 -3.68 -8.53 0.95
N GLN A 23 -3.12 -9.38 1.81
CA GLN A 23 -3.26 -10.83 1.72
C GLN A 23 -4.70 -11.27 2.00
N SER A 24 -5.34 -10.67 2.99
CA SER A 24 -6.74 -10.94 3.32
C SER A 24 -7.64 -10.54 2.18
N HIS A 25 -7.41 -9.36 1.58
CA HIS A 25 -8.14 -8.89 0.41
C HIS A 25 -7.95 -9.80 -0.82
N ALA A 26 -6.73 -10.30 -1.06
CA ALA A 26 -6.46 -11.22 -2.17
C ALA A 26 -7.23 -12.55 -2.04
N LYS A 27 -7.49 -13.01 -0.81
CA LYS A 27 -8.26 -14.23 -0.51
C LYS A 27 -9.77 -14.07 -0.70
N LEU A 28 -10.28 -12.84 -0.88
CA LEU A 28 -11.70 -12.59 -1.09
C LEU A 28 -12.14 -12.85 -2.54
N HIS A 29 -13.29 -13.51 -2.69
CA HIS A 29 -14.00 -13.58 -3.96
C HIS A 29 -14.35 -12.18 -4.47
N SER A 30 -14.30 -11.99 -5.79
CA SER A 30 -14.49 -10.70 -6.46
C SER A 30 -15.77 -9.96 -6.06
N ALA A 31 -16.85 -10.68 -5.74
CA ALA A 31 -18.13 -10.10 -5.29
C ALA A 31 -18.09 -9.53 -3.86
N ALA A 32 -17.19 -10.00 -3.01
CA ALA A 32 -17.03 -9.54 -1.62
C ALA A 32 -16.06 -8.35 -1.48
N ARG A 33 -15.37 -7.96 -2.56
CA ARG A 33 -14.43 -6.83 -2.58
C ARG A 33 -15.11 -5.46 -2.56
N ALA A 34 -16.44 -5.41 -2.62
CA ALA A 34 -17.19 -4.16 -2.51
C ALA A 34 -17.18 -3.57 -1.08
N ASP A 35 -16.96 -4.41 -0.06
CA ASP A 35 -17.03 -4.04 1.38
C ASP A 35 -15.65 -4.04 2.07
N ILE A 36 -14.64 -3.54 1.37
CA ILE A 36 -13.24 -3.47 1.83
C ILE A 36 -13.12 -2.73 3.18
N THR A 37 -13.89 -1.67 3.39
CA THR A 37 -13.74 -0.80 4.55
C THR A 37 -14.07 -1.52 5.86
N GLU A 38 -15.14 -2.31 5.91
CA GLU A 38 -15.54 -3.02 7.14
C GLU A 38 -14.53 -4.12 7.50
N GLN A 39 -14.03 -4.85 6.50
CA GLN A 39 -13.05 -5.92 6.71
C GLN A 39 -11.67 -5.37 7.09
N LEU A 40 -11.27 -4.26 6.49
CA LEU A 40 -10.02 -3.58 6.81
C LEU A 40 -10.03 -3.11 8.27
N LEU A 41 -11.17 -2.63 8.78
CA LEU A 41 -11.33 -2.30 10.21
C LEU A 41 -11.29 -3.54 11.11
N CYS A 42 -11.87 -4.67 10.69
CA CYS A 42 -11.79 -5.93 11.44
C CYS A 42 -10.36 -6.45 11.56
N ILE A 43 -9.61 -6.47 10.45
CA ILE A 43 -8.20 -6.92 10.44
C ILE A 43 -7.35 -6.04 11.35
N ILE A 44 -7.53 -4.71 11.29
CA ILE A 44 -6.77 -3.80 12.16
C ILE A 44 -7.10 -4.02 13.64
N LYS A 45 -8.38 -4.28 13.98
CA LYS A 45 -8.79 -4.61 15.36
C LYS A 45 -8.18 -5.93 15.86
N GLU A 46 -8.02 -6.92 14.98
CA GLU A 46 -7.47 -8.24 15.33
C GLU A 46 -5.94 -8.23 15.45
N THR A 47 -5.27 -7.41 14.65
CA THR A 47 -3.80 -7.33 14.57
C THR A 47 -3.19 -6.26 15.49
N ARG A 48 -3.99 -5.29 15.96
CA ARG A 48 -3.54 -4.24 16.87
C ARG A 48 -4.57 -3.89 17.93
N SER A 49 -4.07 -3.65 19.15
CA SER A 49 -4.80 -2.91 20.17
C SER A 49 -4.87 -1.44 19.78
N VAL A 50 -5.91 -1.06 19.04
CA VAL A 50 -6.20 0.36 18.79
C VAL A 50 -7.04 0.89 19.95
N GLU A 51 -6.60 1.99 20.55
CA GLU A 51 -7.21 2.53 21.78
C GLU A 51 -8.57 3.18 21.54
N THR A 52 -8.82 3.71 20.34
CA THR A 52 -10.08 4.39 19.99
C THR A 52 -10.61 4.01 18.60
N ALA A 53 -11.93 4.14 18.42
CA ALA A 53 -12.57 3.94 17.12
C ALA A 53 -12.15 4.98 16.07
N GLU A 54 -11.77 6.18 16.51
CA GLU A 54 -11.30 7.24 15.63
C GLU A 54 -9.91 6.93 15.06
N ASP A 55 -8.98 6.48 15.91
CA ASP A 55 -7.64 6.05 15.48
C ASP A 55 -7.72 4.85 14.54
N LEU A 56 -8.68 3.95 14.78
CA LEU A 56 -8.95 2.81 13.92
C LEU A 56 -9.41 3.27 12.53
N GLY A 57 -10.33 4.23 12.47
CA GLY A 57 -10.81 4.81 11.22
C GLY A 57 -9.70 5.50 10.45
N ARG A 58 -8.86 6.30 11.13
CA ARG A 58 -7.71 6.99 10.52
C ARG A 58 -6.67 6.01 9.98
N LEU A 59 -6.31 4.99 10.76
CA LEU A 59 -5.39 3.93 10.33
C LEU A 59 -5.99 3.15 9.15
N GLY A 60 -7.29 2.89 9.17
CA GLY A 60 -7.98 2.21 8.09
C GLY A 60 -7.92 2.97 6.77
N ILE A 61 -8.26 4.26 6.80
CA ILE A 61 -8.16 5.16 5.63
C ILE A 61 -6.71 5.24 5.14
N SER A 62 -5.75 5.34 6.07
CA SER A 62 -4.33 5.43 5.77
C SER A 62 -3.79 4.21 5.02
N ILE A 63 -4.25 3.01 5.38
CA ILE A 63 -3.92 1.75 4.71
C ILE A 63 -4.62 1.65 3.36
N ASP A 64 -5.93 1.93 3.28
CA ASP A 64 -6.68 1.88 2.03
C ASP A 64 -6.06 2.79 0.96
N PHE A 65 -5.73 4.03 1.33
CA PHE A 65 -5.13 4.99 0.41
C PHE A 65 -3.75 4.51 -0.10
N ARG A 66 -2.91 3.96 0.79
CA ARG A 66 -1.60 3.41 0.39
C ARG A 66 -1.72 2.18 -0.51
N ILE A 67 -2.70 1.29 -0.26
CA ILE A 67 -2.94 0.12 -1.10
C ILE A 67 -3.42 0.55 -2.50
N ARG A 68 -4.31 1.55 -2.58
CA ARG A 68 -4.78 2.11 -3.86
C ARG A 68 -3.64 2.78 -4.63
N ALA A 69 -2.87 3.63 -3.97
CA ALA A 69 -1.71 4.29 -4.55
C ALA A 69 -0.65 3.28 -5.02
N LEU A 70 -0.42 2.21 -4.25
CA LEU A 70 0.50 1.13 -4.62
C LEU A 70 0.00 0.36 -5.84
N SER A 71 -1.30 0.06 -5.89
CA SER A 71 -1.91 -0.62 -7.03
C SER A 71 -1.78 0.21 -8.31
N LYS A 72 -2.03 1.52 -8.22
CA LYS A 72 -1.83 2.46 -9.33
C LYS A 72 -0.36 2.52 -9.75
N PHE A 73 0.56 2.68 -8.81
CA PHE A 73 2.00 2.67 -9.07
C PHE A 73 2.45 1.40 -9.80
N ILE A 74 1.98 0.21 -9.39
CA ILE A 74 2.33 -1.06 -10.06
C ILE A 74 1.78 -1.12 -11.48
N LEU A 75 0.56 -0.66 -11.71
CA LEU A 75 -0.05 -0.60 -13.05
C LEU A 75 0.71 0.38 -13.96
N ASP A 76 1.10 1.54 -13.44
CA ASP A 76 1.87 2.54 -14.17
C ASP A 76 3.33 2.10 -14.38
N ALA A 77 3.92 1.41 -13.42
CA ALA A 77 5.29 0.88 -13.48
C ALA A 77 5.46 -0.16 -14.60
N LYS A 78 4.41 -0.94 -14.92
CA LYS A 78 4.42 -1.79 -16.13
C LYS A 78 4.65 -0.99 -17.40
N ASN A 79 4.12 0.23 -17.49
CA ASN A 79 4.35 1.13 -18.62
C ASN A 79 5.73 1.78 -18.60
N LEU A 80 6.41 1.80 -17.44
CA LEU A 80 7.76 2.36 -17.24
C LEU A 80 8.89 1.34 -17.45
N GLY A 81 8.59 0.14 -17.96
CA GLY A 81 9.60 -0.91 -18.18
C GLY A 81 10.16 -1.51 -16.89
N LEU A 82 9.56 -1.19 -15.74
CA LEU A 82 9.79 -1.89 -14.49
C LEU A 82 8.97 -3.18 -14.55
N SER A 83 9.48 -4.17 -15.29
CA SER A 83 9.00 -5.54 -15.18
C SER A 83 9.33 -6.00 -13.76
N ILE A 84 8.35 -5.89 -12.87
CA ILE A 84 8.35 -6.74 -11.68
C ILE A 84 8.10 -8.13 -12.27
N ASP A 85 9.18 -8.85 -12.57
CA ASP A 85 9.10 -10.23 -13.03
C ASP A 85 8.50 -11.05 -11.89
N LEU A 86 7.36 -11.65 -12.19
CA LEU A 86 6.59 -12.48 -11.28
C LEU A 86 6.62 -13.88 -11.86
N GLU A 87 7.31 -14.78 -11.18
CA GLU A 87 7.23 -16.21 -11.51
C GLU A 87 5.76 -16.65 -11.41
N ASP A 88 5.28 -17.36 -12.44
CA ASP A 88 3.99 -18.06 -12.50
C ASP A 88 2.68 -17.28 -12.69
N GLY A 89 2.70 -16.04 -13.18
CA GLY A 89 1.46 -15.35 -13.58
C GLY A 89 0.53 -15.00 -12.39
N SER A 90 1.04 -15.12 -11.17
CA SER A 90 0.44 -14.63 -9.94
C SER A 90 1.07 -13.28 -9.56
N SER A 91 0.25 -12.30 -9.19
CA SER A 91 0.74 -10.96 -8.83
C SER A 91 1.35 -10.95 -7.42
N MET A 92 2.62 -11.37 -7.26
CA MET A 92 3.33 -11.30 -5.98
C MET A 92 4.02 -9.95 -5.78
N ILE A 93 3.44 -9.09 -4.95
CA ILE A 93 4.06 -7.80 -4.61
C ILE A 93 5.25 -8.07 -3.69
N LYS A 94 6.46 -7.65 -4.10
CA LYS A 94 7.69 -7.79 -3.30
C LYS A 94 7.56 -7.09 -1.95
N TRP A 95 8.04 -7.75 -0.90
CA TRP A 95 7.95 -7.26 0.47
C TRP A 95 8.61 -5.89 0.64
N GLU A 96 9.76 -5.66 0.02
CA GLU A 96 10.50 -4.39 0.05
C GLU A 96 9.65 -3.23 -0.51
N LEU A 97 8.81 -3.52 -1.51
CA LEU A 97 7.90 -2.52 -2.08
C LEU A 97 6.75 -2.20 -1.12
N VAL A 98 6.22 -3.20 -0.41
CA VAL A 98 5.22 -2.98 0.66
C VAL A 98 5.82 -2.16 1.79
N GLN A 99 7.05 -2.46 2.21
CA GLN A 99 7.77 -1.69 3.23
C GLN A 99 7.95 -0.22 2.82
N CYS A 100 8.35 0.02 1.57
CA CYS A 100 8.48 1.39 1.06
C CYS A 100 7.12 2.08 1.02
N ALA A 101 6.08 1.44 0.48
CA ALA A 101 4.75 2.02 0.33
C ALA A 101 4.08 2.34 1.67
N ALA A 102 4.32 1.53 2.71
CA ALA A 102 3.80 1.78 4.05
C ALA A 102 4.34 3.09 4.65
N GLN A 103 5.57 3.46 4.30
CA GLN A 103 6.29 4.60 4.89
C GLN A 103 6.36 5.83 3.97
N GLU A 104 6.02 5.68 2.70
CA GLU A 104 6.14 6.76 1.73
C GLU A 104 5.01 7.80 1.95
N PRO A 105 5.35 9.10 2.06
CA PRO A 105 4.35 10.16 2.08
C PRO A 105 3.54 10.16 0.79
N MET A 106 2.23 10.33 0.94
CA MET A 106 1.32 10.46 -0.19
C MET A 106 1.16 11.92 -0.59
N LEU A 107 1.00 12.13 -1.88
CA LEU A 107 0.73 13.41 -2.52
C LEU A 107 -0.70 13.41 -3.08
N GLU A 108 -1.22 14.60 -3.35
CA GLU A 108 -2.46 14.75 -4.09
C GLU A 108 -2.19 14.51 -5.58
N GLY A 109 -2.79 13.47 -6.13
CA GLY A 109 -2.72 13.13 -7.55
C GLY A 109 -3.53 14.08 -8.42
N ASN A 110 -3.26 14.06 -9.73
CA ASN A 110 -3.93 14.94 -10.70
C ASN A 110 -5.43 14.61 -10.88
N ASP A 111 -5.84 13.41 -10.50
CA ASP A 111 -7.23 12.93 -10.49
C ASP A 111 -7.95 13.21 -9.15
N GLY A 112 -7.28 13.91 -8.22
CA GLY A 112 -7.79 14.18 -6.88
C GLY A 112 -7.70 12.98 -5.93
N TYR A 113 -7.07 11.88 -6.34
CA TYR A 113 -6.80 10.72 -5.49
C TYR A 113 -5.37 10.75 -4.94
N PRO A 114 -5.11 10.14 -3.77
CA PRO A 114 -3.76 10.00 -3.23
C PRO A 114 -2.84 9.18 -4.13
N GLU A 115 -1.62 9.66 -4.34
CA GLU A 115 -0.58 9.00 -5.12
C GLU A 115 0.78 9.03 -4.41
N PHE A 116 1.68 8.14 -4.80
CA PHE A 116 3.08 8.22 -4.40
C PHE A 116 3.88 9.07 -5.39
N ASP A 117 4.93 9.74 -4.91
CA ASP A 117 6.00 10.19 -5.80
C ASP A 117 6.72 8.94 -6.35
N ALA A 118 6.47 8.65 -7.64
CA ALA A 118 6.98 7.45 -8.29
C ALA A 118 8.51 7.36 -8.27
N GLN A 119 9.22 8.48 -8.45
CA GLN A 119 10.69 8.49 -8.46
C GLN A 119 11.23 8.22 -7.06
N ARG A 120 10.62 8.82 -6.05
CA ARG A 120 11.04 8.65 -4.66
C ARG A 120 10.76 7.25 -4.15
N LEU A 121 9.58 6.71 -4.43
CA LEU A 121 9.21 5.34 -4.05
C LEU A 121 10.14 4.32 -4.72
N LEU A 122 10.37 4.45 -6.03
CA LEU A 122 11.29 3.61 -6.78
C LEU A 122 12.71 3.71 -6.23
N GLY A 123 13.20 4.91 -5.96
CA GLY A 123 14.53 5.14 -5.41
C GLY A 123 14.72 4.53 -4.02
N ARG A 124 13.67 4.45 -3.19
CA ARG A 124 13.71 3.72 -1.91
C ARG A 124 13.71 2.21 -2.12
N TYR A 125 12.82 1.72 -2.97
CA TYR A 125 12.72 0.30 -3.28
C TYR A 125 14.05 -0.24 -3.83
N LEU A 126 14.68 0.45 -4.78
CA LEU A 126 15.98 0.07 -5.35
C LEU A 126 17.13 0.07 -4.32
N LYS A 127 17.01 0.79 -3.19
CA LYS A 127 17.99 0.73 -2.10
C LYS A 127 17.82 -0.49 -1.20
N LEU A 128 16.62 -1.07 -1.17
CA LEU A 128 16.31 -2.25 -0.36
C LEU A 128 16.52 -3.55 -1.15
N VAL A 129 16.33 -3.51 -2.47
CA VAL A 129 16.55 -4.69 -3.31
C VAL A 129 18.06 -4.92 -3.49
N PRO A 130 18.57 -6.13 -3.18
CA PRO A 130 19.95 -6.46 -3.48
C PRO A 130 20.17 -6.38 -4.99
N VAL A 131 21.25 -5.69 -5.39
CA VAL A 131 21.68 -5.70 -6.79
C VAL A 131 22.12 -7.13 -7.11
N GLU A 132 21.25 -7.89 -7.77
CA GLU A 132 21.67 -9.16 -8.39
C GLU A 132 22.57 -8.83 -9.58
N GLY A 133 23.84 -8.56 -9.27
CA GLY A 133 24.90 -8.56 -10.25
C GLY A 133 25.08 -9.98 -10.76
N ARG A 134 24.45 -10.31 -11.88
CA ARG A 134 24.94 -11.40 -12.73
C ARG A 134 26.26 -10.91 -13.34
N ALA A 135 27.35 -11.24 -12.67
CA ALA A 135 28.69 -11.24 -13.26
C ALA A 135 28.83 -12.41 -14.24
#